data_AF-A0AAW8QQB6-F1
#
_entry.id   AF-A0AAW8QQB6-F1
#
_cell.length_a   1.000
_cell.length_b   1.000
_cell.length_c   1.000
_cell.angle_alpha   90.00
_cell.angle_beta   90.00
_cell.angle_gamma   90.00
#
_symmetry.space_group_name_H-M   'P 1'
#
loop_
_entity.id
_entity.type
_entity.pdbx_description
1 polymer ?
#
loop_
_entity_poly.entity_id
_entity_poly.type
_entity_poly.pdbx_seq_one_letter_code
_entity_poly.pdbx_strand_id
1 'polypeptide(L)'
;MPKYLAVAEKVYKNIKKDSLFTDDITQNLNCLISQIRKAIKGTDFKLKFNYIDFEENLTKPLSECKVQIDLSVMPKFANEGEYLLWLAGFIERITEGGKPKLPPISQFLPPGFKMSKDAFPVSVAPQKEEHADMIINYFKSEDFSKTNKTPS
;
A
#
# COMPACT_ATOMS: atom_id res chain seq x y z
N MET A 1 -2.78 9.43 5.10
CA MET A 1 -1.49 8.75 5.35
C MET A 1 -0.88 9.09 6.73
N PRO A 2 -0.27 10.25 7.05
CA PRO A 2 0.50 10.40 8.30
C PRO A 2 -0.34 10.23 9.58
N LYS A 3 -1.58 10.73 9.57
CA LYS A 3 -2.50 10.62 10.72
C LYS A 3 -2.88 9.16 11.03
N TYR A 4 -3.03 8.31 10.01
CA TYR A 4 -3.38 6.90 10.19
C TYR A 4 -2.20 6.09 10.71
N LEU A 5 -0.98 6.45 10.30
CA LEU A 5 0.24 5.83 10.79
C LEU A 5 0.43 6.07 12.29
N ALA A 6 0.19 7.30 12.77
CA ALA A 6 0.27 7.63 14.19
C ALA A 6 -0.75 6.81 15.04
N VAL A 7 -1.95 6.57 14.50
CA VAL A 7 -2.95 5.71 15.15
C VAL A 7 -2.50 4.25 15.13
N ALA A 8 -1.98 3.77 13.99
CA ALA A 8 -1.47 2.41 13.85
C ALA A 8 -0.33 2.12 14.83
N GLU A 9 0.63 3.03 14.99
CA GLU A 9 1.72 2.90 15.96
C GLU A 9 1.22 2.79 17.40
N LYS A 10 0.24 3.62 17.76
CA LYS A 10 -0.37 3.58 19.10
C LYS A 10 -1.05 2.24 19.35
N VAL A 11 -1.82 1.75 18.37
CA VAL A 11 -2.49 0.44 18.45
C VAL A 11 -1.47 -0.69 18.53
N TYR A 12 -0.44 -0.69 17.69
CA TYR A 12 0.62 -1.70 17.69
C TYR A 12 1.33 -1.78 19.04
N LYS A 13 1.71 -0.63 19.61
CA LYS A 13 2.35 -0.54 20.93
C LYS A 13 1.44 -1.05 22.04
N ASN A 14 0.12 -0.80 21.97
CA ASN A 14 -0.83 -1.31 22.96
C ASN A 14 -0.94 -2.84 22.87
N ILE A 15 -1.07 -3.40 21.67
CA ILE A 15 -1.20 -4.85 21.49
C ILE A 15 0.09 -5.57 21.92
N LYS A 16 1.27 -4.99 21.61
CA LYS A 16 2.58 -5.52 22.02
C LYS A 16 2.76 -5.53 23.54
N LYS A 17 2.21 -4.53 24.25
CA LYS A 17 2.26 -4.45 25.72
C LYS A 17 1.31 -5.44 26.39
N ASP A 18 0.12 -5.58 25.83
CA ASP A 18 -0.93 -6.41 26.42
C ASP A 18 -0.78 -7.90 26.05
N SER A 19 0.19 -8.27 25.18
CA SER A 19 0.46 -9.63 24.68
C SER A 19 -0.80 -10.38 24.21
N LEU A 20 -1.74 -9.67 23.60
CA LEU A 20 -3.09 -10.18 23.31
C LEU A 20 -3.17 -11.09 22.07
N PHE A 21 -2.04 -11.58 21.56
CA PHE A 21 -2.04 -12.48 20.40
C PHE A 21 -2.31 -13.90 20.85
N THR A 22 -3.44 -14.42 20.40
CA THR A 22 -3.85 -15.82 20.53
C THR A 22 -3.61 -16.54 19.21
N ASP A 23 -3.63 -17.87 19.19
CA ASP A 23 -3.50 -18.63 17.93
C ASP A 23 -4.70 -18.43 16.98
N ASP A 24 -5.84 -17.96 17.50
CA ASP A 24 -7.04 -17.70 16.70
C ASP A 24 -7.01 -16.32 16.01
N ILE A 25 -7.04 -16.34 14.69
CA ILE A 25 -7.03 -15.17 13.81
C ILE A 25 -8.26 -14.29 14.05
N THR A 26 -9.45 -14.87 14.23
CA THR A 26 -10.68 -14.09 14.43
C THR A 26 -10.64 -13.33 15.75
N GLN A 27 -10.18 -13.98 16.82
CA GLN A 27 -10.01 -13.31 18.12
C GLN A 27 -8.98 -12.18 18.04
N ASN A 28 -7.87 -12.38 17.33
CA ASN A 28 -6.86 -11.34 17.12
C ASN A 28 -7.44 -10.13 16.38
N LEU A 29 -8.24 -10.34 15.35
CA LEU A 29 -8.91 -9.27 14.60
C LEU A 29 -9.95 -8.52 15.45
N ASN A 30 -10.72 -9.24 16.26
CA ASN A 30 -11.66 -8.63 17.20
C ASN A 30 -10.93 -7.77 18.25
N CYS A 31 -9.81 -8.27 18.78
CA CYS A 31 -8.94 -7.51 19.68
C CYS A 31 -8.40 -6.25 19.01
N LEU A 32 -7.93 -6.37 17.75
CA LEU A 32 -7.44 -5.26 16.95
C LEU A 32 -8.50 -4.16 16.78
N ILE A 33 -9.74 -4.51 16.41
CA ILE A 33 -10.84 -3.55 16.29
C ILE A 33 -11.15 -2.87 17.63
N SER A 34 -11.11 -3.61 18.73
CA SER A 34 -11.31 -3.05 20.07
C SER A 34 -10.23 -2.00 20.40
N GLN A 35 -8.96 -2.31 20.12
CA GLN A 35 -7.84 -1.38 20.33
C GLN A 35 -7.92 -0.17 19.40
N ILE A 36 -8.33 -0.36 18.14
CA ILE A 36 -8.57 0.74 17.20
C ILE A 36 -9.69 1.65 17.70
N ARG A 37 -10.81 1.09 18.17
CA ARG A 37 -11.93 1.86 18.73
C ARG A 37 -11.49 2.69 19.95
N LYS A 38 -10.65 2.14 20.82
CA LYS A 38 -10.04 2.87 21.95
C LYS A 38 -9.09 3.98 21.47
N ALA A 39 -8.28 3.71 20.45
CA ALA A 39 -7.31 4.67 19.91
C ALA A 39 -7.97 5.84 19.18
N ILE A 40 -9.11 5.59 18.52
CA ILE A 40 -9.92 6.59 17.80
C ILE A 40 -10.79 7.42 18.75
N LYS A 41 -11.16 6.89 19.92
CA LYS A 41 -12.01 7.60 20.89
C LYS A 41 -11.35 8.93 21.30
N GLY A 42 -11.95 10.04 20.86
CA GLY A 42 -11.44 11.40 21.08
C GLY A 42 -10.70 12.03 19.89
N THR A 43 -10.68 11.37 18.72
CA THR A 43 -10.17 11.94 17.46
C THR A 43 -11.31 12.23 16.48
N ASP A 44 -11.01 12.91 15.38
CA ASP A 44 -11.97 13.21 14.30
C ASP A 44 -12.38 11.97 13.47
N PHE A 45 -11.75 10.81 13.72
CA PHE A 45 -12.05 9.58 12.99
C PHE A 45 -13.35 8.95 13.48
N LYS A 46 -14.19 8.54 12.54
CA LYS A 46 -15.41 7.74 12.77
C LYS A 46 -15.26 6.39 12.08
N LEU A 47 -15.75 5.31 12.70
CA LEU A 47 -15.78 4.02 12.05
C LEU A 47 -16.88 4.02 10.97
N LYS A 48 -16.57 3.53 9.77
CA LYS A 48 -17.55 3.32 8.69
C LYS A 48 -18.55 2.22 9.02
N PHE A 49 -18.05 1.21 9.72
CA PHE A 49 -18.79 0.00 10.06
C PHE A 49 -18.91 -0.10 11.58
N ASN A 50 -20.15 -0.23 12.08
CA ASN A 50 -20.40 -0.39 13.51
C ASN A 50 -20.00 -1.79 14.02
N TYR A 51 -20.16 -2.78 13.14
CA TYR A 51 -19.88 -4.18 13.39
C TYR A 51 -19.26 -4.81 12.14
N ILE A 52 -18.26 -5.65 12.33
CA ILE A 52 -17.56 -6.39 11.29
C ILE A 52 -17.60 -7.85 11.72
N ASP A 53 -18.19 -8.70 10.89
CA ASP A 53 -18.17 -10.15 11.08
C ASP A 53 -16.93 -10.72 10.39
N PHE A 54 -15.90 -11.07 11.17
CA PHE A 54 -14.65 -11.60 10.64
C PHE A 54 -14.75 -13.07 10.23
N GLU A 55 -15.65 -13.85 10.83
CA GLU A 55 -15.89 -15.25 10.44
C GLU A 55 -16.43 -15.31 9.01
N GLU A 56 -17.36 -14.40 8.68
CA GLU A 56 -17.90 -14.30 7.33
C GLU A 56 -16.84 -13.85 6.31
N ASN A 57 -15.99 -12.88 6.69
CA ASN A 57 -14.93 -12.37 5.82
C ASN A 57 -13.78 -13.36 5.57
N LEU A 58 -13.56 -14.31 6.46
CA LEU A 58 -12.55 -15.37 6.29
C LEU A 58 -13.11 -16.57 5.51
N THR A 59 -14.42 -16.82 5.60
CA THR A 59 -15.05 -18.02 5.01
C THR A 59 -15.64 -17.78 3.62
N LYS A 60 -16.13 -16.56 3.34
CA LYS A 60 -16.84 -16.24 2.09
C LYS A 60 -16.02 -15.34 1.16
N PRO A 61 -16.26 -15.41 -0.16
CA PRO A 61 -15.67 -14.47 -1.10
C PRO A 61 -16.17 -13.04 -0.86
N LEU A 62 -15.30 -12.05 -1.11
CA LEU A 62 -15.54 -10.62 -0.85
C LEU A 62 -16.86 -10.09 -1.41
N SER A 63 -17.36 -10.67 -2.50
CA SER A 63 -18.60 -10.27 -3.18
C SER A 63 -19.86 -10.49 -2.34
N GLU A 64 -19.83 -11.43 -1.38
CA GLU A 64 -20.97 -11.81 -0.55
C GLU A 64 -20.91 -11.20 0.86
N CYS A 65 -19.76 -10.66 1.26
CA CYS A 65 -19.56 -10.07 2.57
C CYS A 65 -20.21 -8.69 2.64
N LYS A 66 -20.94 -8.42 3.73
CA LYS A 66 -21.53 -7.09 4.00
C LYS A 66 -20.49 -5.98 4.11
N VAL A 67 -19.28 -6.34 4.50
CA VAL A 67 -18.14 -5.44 4.65
C VAL A 67 -16.99 -6.00 3.84
N GLN A 68 -16.70 -5.40 2.68
CA GLN A 68 -15.67 -5.90 1.76
C GLN A 68 -14.28 -5.51 2.26
N ILE A 69 -13.72 -6.31 3.18
CA ILE A 69 -12.36 -6.13 3.69
C ILE A 69 -11.51 -7.28 3.20
N ASP A 70 -10.53 -6.96 2.36
CA ASP A 70 -9.50 -7.91 1.99
C ASP A 70 -8.48 -8.10 3.14
N LEU A 71 -8.46 -9.31 3.68
CA LEU A 71 -7.56 -9.77 4.75
C LEU A 71 -6.45 -10.71 4.23
N SER A 72 -6.45 -11.05 2.94
CA SER A 72 -5.53 -12.04 2.36
C SER A 72 -4.06 -11.64 2.46
N VAL A 73 -3.77 -10.34 2.48
CA VAL A 73 -2.42 -9.76 2.53
C VAL A 73 -2.00 -9.41 3.96
N MET A 74 -2.65 -9.96 4.99
CA MET A 74 -2.31 -9.64 6.39
C MET A 74 -0.90 -10.15 6.74
N PRO A 75 0.05 -9.27 7.09
CA PRO A 75 1.40 -9.66 7.45
C PRO A 75 1.47 -10.24 8.87
N LYS A 76 2.55 -10.96 9.16
CA LYS A 76 2.82 -11.47 10.52
C LYS A 76 3.14 -10.31 11.46
N PHE A 77 2.66 -10.39 12.70
CA PHE A 77 2.88 -9.35 13.71
C PHE A 77 4.36 -9.08 14.06
N ALA A 78 5.22 -10.09 13.87
CA ALA A 78 6.66 -9.98 14.08
C ALA A 78 7.33 -8.94 13.15
N ASN A 79 6.77 -8.73 11.95
CA ASN A 79 7.27 -7.76 10.99
C ASN A 79 6.65 -6.39 11.28
N GLU A 80 7.23 -5.66 12.23
CA GLU A 80 6.71 -4.38 12.73
C GLU A 80 6.42 -3.37 11.59
N GLY A 81 7.36 -3.19 10.65
CA GLY A 81 7.20 -2.22 9.56
C GLY A 81 6.06 -2.57 8.59
N GLU A 82 6.00 -3.80 8.10
CA GLU A 82 4.95 -4.27 7.19
C GLU A 82 3.58 -4.24 7.87
N TYR A 83 3.53 -4.68 9.13
CA TYR A 83 2.32 -4.69 9.92
C TYR A 83 1.79 -3.29 10.21
N LEU A 84 2.66 -2.33 10.54
CA LEU A 84 2.28 -0.94 10.74
C LEU A 84 1.70 -0.32 9.47
N LEU A 85 2.32 -0.59 8.32
CA LEU A 85 1.86 -0.06 7.04
C LEU A 85 0.51 -0.67 6.64
N TRP A 86 0.37 -1.99 6.78
CA TRP A 86 -0.89 -2.70 6.56
C TRP A 86 -1.98 -2.17 7.51
N LEU A 87 -1.67 -2.01 8.80
CA LEU A 87 -2.61 -1.52 9.81
C LEU A 87 -3.06 -0.08 9.51
N ALA A 88 -2.15 0.79 9.08
CA ALA A 88 -2.50 2.15 8.68
C ALA A 88 -3.47 2.16 7.49
N GLY A 89 -3.22 1.31 6.48
CA GLY A 89 -4.13 1.13 5.34
C GLY A 89 -5.47 0.50 5.73
N PHE A 90 -5.44 -0.45 6.68
CA PHE A 90 -6.62 -1.07 7.25
C PHE A 90 -7.50 -0.04 7.97
N ILE A 91 -6.91 0.77 8.86
CA ILE A 91 -7.59 1.86 9.57
C ILE A 91 -8.19 2.86 8.57
N GLU A 92 -7.47 3.23 7.50
CA GLU A 92 -8.00 4.10 6.45
C GLU A 92 -9.23 3.49 5.75
N ARG A 93 -9.26 2.17 5.54
CA ARG A 93 -10.41 1.49 4.94
C ARG A 93 -11.61 1.44 5.88
N ILE A 94 -11.41 1.17 7.18
CA ILE A 94 -12.51 1.03 8.14
C ILE A 94 -12.98 2.35 8.78
N THR A 95 -12.26 3.47 8.56
CA THR A 95 -12.62 4.79 9.12
C THR A 95 -12.92 5.86 8.06
N GLU A 96 -13.82 6.77 8.41
CA GLU A 96 -14.12 8.04 7.74
C GLU A 96 -13.67 9.19 8.65
N GLY A 97 -12.87 10.12 8.14
CA GLY A 97 -12.38 11.26 8.96
C GLY A 97 -10.97 11.76 8.64
N GLY A 98 -10.30 11.22 7.63
CA GLY A 98 -9.16 11.90 7.01
C GLY A 98 -9.63 13.15 6.26
N LYS A 99 -8.73 14.12 5.99
CA LYS A 99 -9.03 15.31 5.15
C LYS A 99 -9.89 14.85 3.96
N PRO A 100 -11.01 15.53 3.66
CA PRO A 100 -11.89 15.11 2.58
C PRO A 100 -11.01 14.87 1.35
N LYS A 101 -11.17 13.70 0.71
CA LYS A 101 -10.63 13.52 -0.63
C LYS A 101 -11.22 14.67 -1.42
N LEU A 102 -10.39 15.66 -1.72
CA LEU A 102 -10.80 16.75 -2.58
C LEU A 102 -11.31 16.06 -3.85
N PRO A 103 -12.51 16.41 -4.33
CA PRO A 103 -12.99 15.83 -5.55
C PRO A 103 -11.92 16.01 -6.64
N PRO A 104 -11.81 15.07 -7.58
CA PRO A 104 -10.91 15.20 -8.71
C PRO A 104 -11.06 16.61 -9.29
N ILE A 105 -9.92 17.28 -9.55
CA ILE A 105 -9.92 18.65 -10.09
C ILE A 105 -10.74 18.74 -11.39
N SER A 106 -10.92 17.61 -12.08
CA SER A 106 -11.82 17.48 -13.24
C SER A 106 -13.27 17.90 -12.99
N GLN A 107 -13.77 17.82 -11.76
CA GLN A 107 -15.13 18.26 -11.42
C GLN A 107 -15.25 19.79 -11.36
N PHE A 108 -14.14 20.51 -11.22
CA PHE A 108 -14.09 21.98 -11.24
C PHE A 108 -13.72 22.53 -12.62
N LEU A 109 -13.50 21.66 -13.61
CA LEU A 109 -13.25 22.11 -14.98
C LEU A 109 -14.57 22.61 -15.61
N PRO A 110 -14.57 23.80 -16.21
CA PRO A 110 -15.74 24.29 -16.95
C PRO A 110 -16.15 23.31 -18.06
N PRO A 111 -17.45 23.14 -18.33
CA PRO A 111 -17.93 22.34 -19.46
C PRO A 111 -17.41 22.94 -20.77
N GLY A 112 -16.35 22.35 -21.33
CA GLY A 112 -15.66 22.86 -22.52
C GLY A 112 -14.14 23.00 -22.38
N PHE A 113 -13.58 22.87 -21.17
CA PHE A 113 -12.13 22.86 -20.98
C PHE A 113 -11.51 21.58 -21.56
N LYS A 114 -10.94 21.69 -22.76
CA LYS A 114 -10.09 20.66 -23.35
C LYS A 114 -8.65 20.97 -22.95
N MET A 115 -8.06 20.16 -22.07
CA MET A 115 -6.62 20.15 -21.90
C MET A 115 -6.04 19.83 -23.28
N SER A 116 -5.40 20.78 -23.96
CA SER A 116 -4.66 20.43 -25.15
C SER A 116 -3.55 19.49 -24.67
N LYS A 117 -3.68 18.20 -25.01
CA LYS A 117 -2.52 17.33 -25.10
C LYS A 117 -1.73 17.81 -26.31
N ASP A 118 -1.22 19.02 -26.25
CA ASP A 118 0.00 19.33 -26.97
C ASP A 118 1.04 18.53 -26.19
N ALA A 119 1.13 17.25 -26.55
CA ALA A 119 2.34 16.51 -26.38
C ALA A 119 3.37 17.40 -27.06
N PHE A 120 4.11 18.18 -26.28
CA PHE A 120 5.39 18.69 -26.75
C PHE A 120 6.06 17.45 -27.35
N PRO A 121 6.30 17.40 -28.67
CA PRO A 121 7.06 16.30 -29.21
C PRO A 121 8.35 16.33 -28.41
N VAL A 122 8.58 15.27 -27.63
CA VAL A 122 9.87 15.04 -26.99
C VAL A 122 10.86 15.16 -28.13
N SER A 123 11.56 16.28 -28.15
CA SER A 123 12.48 16.63 -29.22
C SER A 123 13.42 15.47 -29.38
N VAL A 124 13.37 14.86 -30.57
CA VAL A 124 14.36 14.02 -31.25
C VAL A 124 15.25 13.19 -30.31
N ALA A 125 15.12 11.86 -30.40
CA ALA A 125 16.04 10.90 -29.78
C ALA A 125 17.49 11.44 -29.79
N PRO A 126 18.20 11.40 -28.65
CA PRO A 126 19.56 11.90 -28.61
C PRO A 126 20.37 11.17 -29.69
N GLN A 127 21.18 11.93 -30.43
CA GLN A 127 22.08 11.36 -31.44
C GLN A 127 22.82 10.18 -30.81
N LYS A 128 22.83 9.03 -31.50
CA LYS A 128 23.56 7.83 -31.07
C LYS A 128 24.94 8.25 -30.57
N GLU A 129 25.15 8.19 -29.27
CA GLU A 129 26.45 8.47 -28.68
C GLU A 129 27.44 7.43 -29.22
N GLU A 130 28.59 7.87 -29.74
CA GLU A 130 29.66 7.01 -30.25
C GLU A 130 30.08 5.93 -29.22
N HIS A 131 29.87 6.22 -27.93
CA HIS A 131 30.08 5.31 -26.82
C HIS A 131 29.20 4.05 -26.87
N ALA A 132 27.99 4.12 -27.43
CA ALA A 132 27.10 2.97 -27.54
C ALA A 132 27.67 1.90 -28.47
N ASP A 133 28.28 2.33 -29.58
CA ASP A 133 28.88 1.39 -30.55
C ASP A 133 30.23 0.85 -30.03
N MET A 134 30.98 1.61 -29.22
CA MET A 134 32.17 1.10 -28.50
C MET A 134 31.80 0.01 -27.49
N ILE A 135 30.73 0.18 -26.71
CA ILE A 135 30.25 -0.82 -25.74
C ILE A 135 29.86 -2.11 -26.47
N ILE A 136 29.09 -2.00 -27.55
CA ILE A 136 28.66 -3.16 -28.34
C ILE A 136 29.87 -3.89 -28.96
N ASN A 137 30.87 -3.16 -29.46
CA ASN A 137 32.06 -3.76 -30.05
C ASN A 137 32.95 -4.45 -29.01
N TYR A 138 33.04 -3.92 -27.79
CA TYR A 138 33.78 -4.57 -26.69
C TYR A 138 33.18 -5.95 -26.33
N PHE A 139 31.85 -6.05 -26.21
CA PHE A 139 31.21 -7.35 -25.93
C PHE A 139 31.32 -8.36 -27.07
N LYS A 140 31.57 -7.89 -28.30
CA LYS A 140 31.79 -8.74 -29.48
C LYS A 140 33.27 -9.05 -29.72
N SER A 141 34.19 -8.44 -28.98
CA SER A 141 35.61 -8.65 -29.18
C SER A 141 36.05 -10.02 -28.67
N GLU A 142 37.15 -10.53 -29.24
CA GLU A 142 37.74 -11.78 -28.78
C GLU A 142 38.30 -11.68 -27.36
N ASP A 143 38.67 -10.48 -26.91
CA ASP A 143 39.22 -10.27 -25.57
C ASP A 143 38.17 -10.59 -24.49
N PHE A 144 36.93 -10.13 -24.68
CA PHE A 144 35.81 -10.48 -23.80
C PHE A 144 35.52 -12.00 -23.82
N SER A 145 35.66 -12.64 -24.99
CA SER A 145 35.45 -14.08 -25.13
C SER A 145 36.59 -14.92 -24.55
N LYS A 146 37.82 -14.39 -24.51
CA LYS A 146 39.01 -15.06 -23.96
C LYS A 146 39.04 -14.97 -22.44
N THR A 147 38.65 -13.84 -21.85
CA THR A 147 38.58 -13.67 -20.40
C THR A 147 37.45 -14.47 -19.75
N ASN A 148 36.35 -14.73 -20.49
CA ASN A 148 35.18 -15.44 -19.98
C ASN A 148 35.08 -16.90 -20.44
N LYS A 149 36.06 -17.43 -21.18
CA LYS A 149 36.20 -18.87 -21.37
C LYS A 149 36.89 -19.44 -20.14
N THR A 150 36.11 -20.14 -19.33
CA THR A 150 36.62 -21.01 -18.25
C THR A 150 37.71 -21.92 -18.81
N PRO A 151 38.88 -22.04 -18.17
CA PRO A 151 39.85 -23.05 -18.55
C PRO A 151 39.20 -24.43 -18.35
N SER A 152 39.15 -25.21 -19.43
CA SER A 152 38.64 -26.57 -19.42
C SER A 152 39.64 -27.54 -18.80
#